data_AF-A0A9D1ZKG9-F1
#
_entry.id   AF-A0A9D1ZKG9-F1
#
_cell.length_a   1.000
_cell.length_b   1.000
_cell.length_c   1.000
_cell.angle_alpha   90.00
_cell.angle_beta   90.00
_cell.angle_gamma   90.00
#
_symmetry.space_group_name_H-M   'P 1'
#
loop_
_entity.id
_entity.type
_entity.pdbx_description
1 polymer ?
#
loop_
_entity_poly.entity_id
_entity_poly.type
_entity_poly.pdbx_seq_one_letter_code
_entity_poly.pdbx_strand_id
1 'polypeptide(L)'
;MHDDYTPRYLAYLIARLYEQIEDKSTIRILTNYLDYTESEAEEALKNVESPELFACDDRIGSALLSAEESGNKQDVFNVLDGDFKIFNIVINYDKNNRTHGGLSEY
;
A
#
# COMPACT_ATOMS: atom_id res chain seq x y z
N MET A 1 -12.90 -2.86 -4.90
CA MET A 1 -12.58 -1.45 -4.63
C MET A 1 -12.88 -1.21 -3.15
N HIS A 2 -11.89 -0.68 -2.40
CA HIS A 2 -11.65 -0.72 -0.93
C HIS A 2 -11.94 -2.04 -0.18
N ASP A 3 -13.15 -2.59 -0.28
CA ASP A 3 -13.63 -3.81 0.40
C ASP A 3 -12.81 -5.07 0.08
N ASP A 4 -12.13 -5.10 -1.07
CA ASP A 4 -11.26 -6.21 -1.47
C ASP A 4 -9.92 -6.21 -0.72
N TYR A 5 -9.58 -5.11 -0.05
CA TYR A 5 -8.30 -4.89 0.60
C TYR A 5 -8.46 -4.78 2.13
N THR A 6 -7.59 -5.46 2.87
CA THR A 6 -7.65 -5.38 4.33
C THR A 6 -7.24 -3.99 4.85
N PRO A 7 -7.81 -3.49 5.96
CA PRO A 7 -7.38 -2.23 6.57
C PRO A 7 -5.88 -2.19 6.88
N ARG A 8 -5.30 -3.34 7.26
CA ARG A 8 -3.86 -3.46 7.50
C ARG A 8 -3.08 -3.18 6.22
N TYR A 9 -3.44 -3.82 5.11
CA TYR A 9 -2.78 -3.57 3.81
C TYR A 9 -2.86 -2.10 3.40
N LEU A 10 -4.05 -1.48 3.53
CA LEU A 10 -4.27 -0.10 3.14
C LEU A 10 -3.39 0.86 3.96
N ALA A 11 -3.24 0.64 5.27
CA ALA A 11 -2.32 1.41 6.09
C ALA A 11 -0.86 1.30 5.60
N TYR A 12 -0.40 0.09 5.27
CA TYR A 12 0.95 -0.13 4.72
C TYR A 12 1.13 0.48 3.32
N LEU A 13 0.09 0.42 2.48
CA LEU A 13 0.12 1.05 1.16
C LEU A 13 0.28 2.56 1.31
N ILE A 14 -0.58 3.21 2.12
CA ILE A 14 -0.56 4.66 2.34
C ILE A 14 0.79 5.11 2.88
N ALA A 15 1.36 4.38 3.85
CA ALA A 15 2.67 4.68 4.40
C ALA A 15 3.79 4.62 3.35
N ARG A 16 3.79 3.59 2.49
CA ARG A 16 4.76 3.47 1.38
C ARG A 16 4.56 4.56 0.32
N LEU A 17 3.32 4.93 0.00
CA LEU A 17 3.06 6.00 -0.97
C LEU A 17 3.50 7.36 -0.43
N TYR A 18 3.25 7.64 0.85
CA TYR A 18 3.71 8.87 1.52
C TYR A 18 5.23 9.05 1.44
N GLU A 19 6.00 7.95 1.57
CA GLU A 19 7.47 8.01 1.45
C GLU A 19 7.98 8.07 0.01
N GLN A 20 7.24 7.51 -0.96
CA GLN A 20 7.74 7.29 -2.33
C GLN A 20 7.28 8.36 -3.33
N ILE A 21 6.12 8.98 -3.14
CA ILE A 21 5.51 9.90 -4.11
C ILE A 21 4.87 11.10 -3.41
N GLU A 22 4.63 12.18 -4.17
CA GLU A 22 4.04 13.40 -3.63
C GLU A 22 2.62 13.17 -3.08
N ASP A 23 2.28 13.83 -1.95
CA ASP A 23 0.96 13.79 -1.32
C ASP A 23 -0.19 13.97 -2.31
N LYS A 24 -0.06 14.91 -3.25
CA LYS A 24 -1.07 15.17 -4.28
C LYS A 24 -1.32 13.94 -5.16
N SER A 25 -0.26 13.21 -5.50
CA SER A 25 -0.36 11.98 -6.29
C SER A 25 -0.90 10.83 -5.44
N THR A 26 -0.50 10.73 -4.18
CA THR A 26 -1.08 9.76 -3.24
C THR A 26 -2.58 9.96 -3.07
N ILE A 27 -3.03 11.18 -2.76
CA ILE A 27 -4.46 11.51 -2.63
C ILE A 27 -5.23 11.16 -3.90
N ARG A 28 -4.66 11.47 -5.08
CA ARG A 28 -5.29 11.12 -6.35
C ARG A 28 -5.46 9.61 -6.51
N ILE A 29 -4.45 8.82 -6.14
CA ILE A 29 -4.55 7.36 -6.20
C ILE A 29 -5.61 6.84 -5.24
N LEU A 30 -5.61 7.31 -3.99
CA LEU A 30 -6.56 6.86 -2.96
C LEU A 30 -8.01 7.17 -3.36
N THR A 31 -8.26 8.37 -3.89
CA THR A 31 -9.61 8.81 -4.25
C THR A 31 -10.12 8.19 -5.55
N ASN A 32 -9.26 7.99 -6.55
CA ASN A 32 -9.69 7.45 -7.85
C ASN A 32 -9.80 5.92 -7.91
N TYR A 33 -9.04 5.21 -7.07
CA TYR A 33 -8.89 3.75 -7.18
C TYR A 33 -9.24 2.98 -5.91
N LEU A 34 -9.33 3.66 -4.76
CA LEU A 34 -9.54 3.02 -3.46
C LEU A 34 -10.73 3.60 -2.69
N ASP A 35 -11.65 4.30 -3.35
CA ASP A 35 -12.89 4.83 -2.77
C ASP A 35 -12.72 5.75 -1.55
N TYR A 36 -11.53 6.33 -1.34
CA TYR A 36 -11.37 7.39 -0.35
C TYR A 36 -12.07 8.66 -0.81
N THR A 37 -12.69 9.38 0.11
CA THR A 37 -12.93 10.81 -0.08
C THR A 37 -11.60 11.57 0.04
N GLU A 38 -11.54 12.79 -0.51
CA GLU A 38 -10.35 13.63 -0.39
C GLU A 38 -10.00 13.91 1.08
N SER A 39 -11.01 14.16 1.92
CA SER A 39 -10.82 14.36 3.36
C SER A 39 -10.26 13.12 4.07
N GLU A 40 -10.76 11.92 3.75
CA GLU A 40 -10.22 10.68 4.32
C GLU A 40 -8.78 10.43 3.87
N ALA A 41 -8.44 10.74 2.61
CA ALA A 41 -7.09 10.60 2.09
C ALA A 41 -6.10 11.57 2.78
N GLU A 42 -6.49 12.84 2.96
CA GLU A 42 -5.70 13.82 3.71
C GLU A 42 -5.51 13.43 5.18
N GLU A 43 -6.57 12.94 5.82
CA GLU A 43 -6.50 12.48 7.21
C GLU A 43 -5.60 11.26 7.36
N ALA A 44 -5.68 10.31 6.42
CA ALA A 44 -4.81 9.15 6.41
C ALA A 44 -3.34 9.53 6.28
N LEU A 45 -3.01 10.50 5.41
CA LEU A 45 -1.64 11.00 5.23
C LEU A 45 -1.08 11.70 6.49
N LYS A 46 -1.91 12.45 7.23
CA LYS A 46 -1.49 13.11 8.48
C LYS A 46 -1.18 12.14 9.61
N ASN A 47 -1.83 10.98 9.59
CA ASN A 47 -1.72 9.95 10.63
C ASN A 47 -0.84 8.77 10.21
N VAL A 48 -0.03 8.91 9.16
CA VAL A 48 0.92 7.86 8.76
C VAL A 48 1.95 7.67 9.86
N GLU A 49 1.88 6.51 10.52
CA GLU A 49 3.01 6.00 11.29
C GLU A 49 4.04 5.44 10.30
N SER A 50 5.31 5.86 10.42
CA SER A 50 6.38 5.36 9.56
C SER A 50 6.42 3.84 9.69
N PRO A 51 6.30 3.10 8.58
CA PRO A 51 6.11 1.66 8.67
C PRO A 51 7.40 1.02 9.17
N GLU A 52 7.27 -0.01 10.02
CA GLU A 52 8.32 -1.02 10.09
C GLU A 52 8.55 -1.54 8.68
N LEU A 53 9.73 -1.26 8.12
CA LEU A 53 10.13 -1.56 6.75
C LEU A 53 9.97 -3.06 6.46
N PHE A 54 8.82 -3.47 5.94
CA PHE A 54 8.71 -4.74 5.24
C PHE A 54 9.25 -4.57 3.82
N ALA A 55 10.19 -5.43 3.44
CA ALA A 55 10.87 -5.47 2.15
C ALA A 55 9.97 -5.93 0.98
N CYS A 56 8.71 -5.49 0.93
CA CYS A 56 7.82 -5.72 -0.21
C CYS A 56 7.88 -4.53 -1.15
N ASP A 57 8.55 -4.75 -2.28
CA ASP A 57 8.67 -3.90 -3.47
C ASP A 57 8.76 -2.40 -3.17
N ASP A 58 9.99 -1.88 -3.15
CA ASP A 58 10.35 -0.52 -2.79
C ASP A 58 9.83 0.55 -3.76
N ARG A 59 9.06 0.18 -4.79
CA ARG A 59 8.67 1.07 -5.90
C ARG A 59 7.18 1.05 -6.25
N ILE A 60 6.32 0.60 -5.36
CA ILE A 60 4.86 0.60 -5.59
C ILE A 60 4.33 1.97 -6.04
N GLY A 61 4.85 3.07 -5.49
CA GLY A 61 4.49 4.43 -5.89
C GLY A 61 4.81 4.72 -7.36
N SER A 62 6.02 4.37 -7.81
CA SER A 62 6.41 4.52 -9.23
C SER A 62 5.56 3.63 -10.15
N ALA A 63 5.28 2.40 -9.73
CA ALA A 63 4.46 1.48 -10.52
C ALA A 63 3.03 1.99 -10.70
N LEU A 64 2.43 2.55 -9.65
CA LEU A 64 1.09 3.13 -9.70
C LEU A 64 1.05 4.39 -10.57
N LEU A 65 2.08 5.25 -10.51
CA LEU A 65 2.17 6.41 -11.39
C LEU A 65 2.27 6.00 -12.87
N SER A 66 3.15 5.06 -13.20
CA SER A 66 3.26 4.55 -14.58
C SER A 66 1.98 3.85 -15.06
N ALA A 67 1.30 3.12 -14.17
CA ALA A 67 0.02 2.51 -14.50
C ALA A 67 -1.07 3.56 -14.70
N GLU A 68 -1.10 4.64 -13.92
CA GLU A 68 -2.03 5.75 -14.09
C GLU A 68 -1.79 6.49 -15.43
N GLU A 69 -0.52 6.70 -15.80
CA GLU A 69 -0.13 7.34 -17.08
C GLU A 69 -0.60 6.55 -18.32
N SER A 70 -0.83 5.23 -18.18
CA SER A 70 -1.39 4.42 -19.26
C SER A 70 -2.81 4.85 -19.67
N GLY A 71 -3.54 5.55 -18.77
CA GLY A 71 -4.95 5.90 -18.92
C GLY A 71 -5.92 4.73 -18.74
N ASN A 72 -5.42 3.51 -18.51
CA ASN A 72 -6.23 2.32 -18.30
C ASN A 72 -6.32 2.01 -16.80
N LYS A 73 -7.51 2.18 -16.22
CA LYS A 73 -7.77 1.91 -14.81
C LYS A 73 -7.44 0.47 -14.40
N GLN A 74 -7.58 -0.50 -15.32
CA GLN A 74 -7.27 -1.89 -15.02
C GLN A 74 -5.79 -2.10 -14.71
N ASP A 75 -4.89 -1.30 -15.28
CA ASP A 75 -3.46 -1.43 -15.04
C ASP A 75 -3.11 -1.01 -13.61
N VAL A 76 -3.79 0.01 -13.08
CA VAL A 76 -3.66 0.42 -11.67
C VAL A 76 -4.16 -0.69 -10.74
N PHE A 77 -5.32 -1.27 -11.04
CA PHE A 77 -5.85 -2.39 -10.24
C PHE A 77 -4.95 -3.62 -10.30
N ASN A 78 -4.34 -3.93 -11.45
CA ASN A 78 -3.39 -5.04 -11.56
C ASN A 78 -2.16 -4.84 -10.66
N VAL A 79 -1.67 -3.61 -10.54
CA VAL A 79 -0.56 -3.25 -9.65
C VAL A 79 -0.99 -3.41 -8.18
N LEU A 80 -2.15 -2.86 -7.79
CA LEU A 80 -2.69 -2.97 -6.43
C LEU A 80 -2.92 -4.44 -6.04
N ASP A 81 -3.50 -5.25 -6.93
CA ASP A 81 -3.75 -6.67 -6.68
C ASP A 81 -2.46 -7.48 -6.57
N GLY A 82 -1.45 -7.17 -7.38
CA GLY A 82 -0.13 -7.79 -7.30
C GLY A 82 0.52 -7.51 -5.95
N ASP A 83 0.55 -6.25 -5.56
CA ASP A 83 1.11 -5.80 -4.28
C ASP A 83 0.35 -6.39 -3.08
N PHE A 84 -0.98 -6.42 -3.12
CA PHE A 84 -1.80 -7.04 -2.07
C PHE A 84 -1.56 -8.56 -1.94
N LYS A 85 -1.39 -9.28 -3.06
CA LYS A 85 -1.03 -10.71 -3.01
C LYS A 85 0.33 -10.92 -2.36
N ILE A 86 1.32 -10.10 -2.71
CA ILE A 86 2.66 -10.15 -2.12
C ILE A 86 2.59 -9.85 -0.61
N PHE A 87 1.87 -8.80 -0.22
CA PHE A 87 1.63 -8.45 1.18
C PHE A 87 1.05 -9.63 1.97
N ASN A 88 0.02 -10.29 1.43
CA ASN A 88 -0.59 -11.44 2.06
C ASN A 88 0.38 -12.62 2.18
N ILE A 89 1.27 -12.84 1.20
CA ILE A 89 2.30 -13.89 1.29
C ILE A 89 3.27 -13.58 2.44
N VAL A 90 3.78 -12.35 2.51
CA VAL A 90 4.79 -11.97 3.51
C VAL A 90 4.23 -11.97 4.93
N ILE A 91 3.04 -11.40 5.14
CA ILE A 91 2.41 -11.37 6.46
C ILE A 91 1.95 -12.76 6.92
N ASN A 92 1.56 -13.66 6.00
CA ASN A 92 1.25 -15.05 6.37
C ASN A 92 2.51 -15.90 6.54
N TYR A 93 3.61 -15.59 5.86
CA TYR A 93 4.91 -16.20 6.10
C TYR A 93 5.39 -15.90 7.52
N ASP A 94 5.30 -14.63 7.96
CA ASP A 94 5.61 -14.21 9.32
C ASP A 94 4.78 -14.96 10.40
N LYS A 95 3.48 -15.15 10.15
CA LYS A 95 2.60 -15.94 11.04
C LYS A 95 2.98 -17.42 11.14
N ASN A 96 3.41 -18.04 10.04
CA ASN A 96 3.69 -19.48 9.96
C ASN A 96 5.14 -19.84 10.30
N ASN A 97 6.08 -18.87 10.30
CA ASN A 97 7.50 -19.08 10.61
C ASN A 97 7.91 -18.69 12.03
N ARG A 98 6.97 -18.67 12.99
CA ARG A 98 7.24 -18.46 14.43
C ARG A 98 8.27 -19.42 15.05
N THR A 99 8.75 -20.44 14.33
CA THR A 99 9.77 -21.38 14.81
C THR A 99 11.19 -21.10 14.34
N HIS A 100 11.45 -20.15 13.43
CA HIS A 100 12.83 -19.79 13.04
C HIS A 100 13.08 -18.30 13.21
N GLY A 101 13.39 -17.92 14.46
CA GLY A 101 13.99 -16.64 14.81
C GLY A 101 13.04 -15.46 14.63
N GLY A 102 12.15 -15.27 15.59
CA GLY A 102 11.38 -14.04 15.69
C GLY A 102 12.31 -12.83 15.62
N LEU A 103 11.92 -11.84 14.82
CA LEU A 103 12.38 -10.48 15.03
C LEU A 103 11.86 -10.09 16.41
N SER A 104 12.80 -10.15 17.37
CA SER A 104 12.60 -9.78 18.75
C SER A 104 11.99 -8.38 18.80
N GLU A 105 10.88 -8.28 19.53
CA GLU A 105 10.43 -7.02 20.11
C GLU A 105 11.65 -6.34 20.76
N TYR A 106 11.94 -5.12 20.32
CA TYR A 106 12.76 -4.13 21.02
C TYR A 106 12.13 -2.76 20.82
#